data_AF-A0A4V1SB98-F1
#
_entry.id   AF-A0A4V1SB98-F1
#
_cell.length_a   1.000
_cell.length_b   1.000
_cell.length_c   1.000
_cell.angle_alpha   90.00
_cell.angle_beta   90.00
_cell.angle_gamma   90.00
#
_symmetry.space_group_name_H-M   'P 1'
#
loop_
_entity.id
_entity.type
_entity.pdbx_description
1 polymer ?
#
loop_
_entity_poly.entity_id
_entity_poly.type
_entity_poly.pdbx_seq_one_letter_code
_entity_poly.pdbx_strand_id
1 'polypeptide(L)'
;MESHEVLKRALKKTSPKAVAAELGISLSLVYKWAEKPSEDGSGSRNPLDRLQKVIDLSGDPSIVEWLCRQNGGHFVRDPQVEELDIQHVMPATQELIAQFSGLLSQISSAAVD
;
A
#
# COMPACT_ATOMS: atom_id res chain seq x y z
N MET A 1 -6.32 -7.08 -0.35
CA MET A 1 -6.94 -7.64 0.88
C MET A 1 -8.18 -6.80 1.14
N GLU A 2 -9.33 -7.45 1.25
CA GLU A 2 -10.61 -6.76 1.45
C GLU A 2 -10.76 -6.20 2.88
N SER A 3 -11.57 -5.17 3.06
CA SER A 3 -11.77 -4.48 4.35
C SER A 3 -12.21 -5.41 5.49
N HIS A 4 -13.16 -6.32 5.24
CA HIS A 4 -13.62 -7.29 6.23
C HIS A 4 -12.52 -8.26 6.68
N GLU A 5 -11.60 -8.64 5.79
CA GLU A 5 -10.46 -9.50 6.14
C GLU A 5 -9.42 -8.76 6.99
N VAL A 6 -9.23 -7.44 6.78
CA VAL A 6 -8.42 -6.59 7.67
C VAL A 6 -8.98 -6.62 9.09
N LEU A 7 -10.29 -6.40 9.23
CA LEU A 7 -10.98 -6.38 10.52
C LEU A 7 -10.96 -7.75 11.19
N LYS A 8 -11.23 -8.82 10.43
CA LYS A 8 -11.14 -10.21 10.92
C LYS A 8 -9.76 -10.52 11.47
N ARG A 9 -8.69 -10.10 10.79
CA ARG A 9 -7.31 -10.27 11.26
C ARG A 9 -7.04 -9.45 12.53
N ALA A 10 -7.52 -8.21 12.60
CA ALA A 10 -7.35 -7.36 13.79
C ALA A 10 -8.10 -7.95 15.01
N LEU A 11 -9.34 -8.38 14.82
CA LEU A 11 -10.18 -8.99 15.86
C LEU A 11 -9.68 -10.35 16.35
N LYS A 12 -8.80 -11.03 15.61
CA LYS A 12 -8.09 -12.22 16.13
C LYS A 12 -6.98 -11.90 17.13
N LYS A 13 -6.47 -10.66 17.12
CA LYS A 13 -5.39 -10.21 18.03
C LYS A 13 -5.92 -9.60 19.33
N THR A 14 -7.22 -9.37 19.43
CA THR A 14 -7.89 -8.79 20.60
C THR A 14 -9.20 -9.53 20.87
N SER A 15 -9.90 -9.21 21.95
CA SER A 15 -11.23 -9.76 22.20
C SER A 15 -12.29 -8.91 21.49
N PRO A 16 -13.11 -9.49 20.58
CA PRO A 16 -14.25 -8.77 20.00
C PRO A 16 -15.20 -8.17 21.03
N LYS A 17 -15.31 -8.82 22.21
CA LYS A 17 -16.10 -8.30 23.35
C LYS A 17 -15.50 -7.02 23.94
N ALA A 18 -14.17 -6.95 24.05
CA ALA A 18 -13.50 -5.75 24.53
C ALA A 18 -13.68 -4.60 23.54
N VAL A 19 -13.52 -4.87 22.24
CA VAL A 19 -13.75 -3.89 21.18
C VAL A 19 -15.19 -3.37 21.20
N ALA A 20 -16.18 -4.25 21.33
CA ALA A 20 -17.59 -3.88 21.40
C ALA A 20 -17.88 -2.96 22.60
N ALA A 21 -17.35 -3.31 23.78
CA ALA A 21 -17.52 -2.54 25.00
C ALA A 21 -16.89 -1.14 24.90
N GLU A 22 -15.64 -1.06 24.42
CA GLU A 22 -14.91 0.20 24.29
C GLU A 22 -15.54 1.14 23.26
N LEU A 23 -16.04 0.59 22.15
CA LEU A 23 -16.69 1.37 21.10
C LEU A 23 -18.17 1.67 21.39
N GLY A 24 -18.75 1.15 22.49
CA GLY A 24 -20.15 1.36 22.83
C GLY A 24 -21.14 0.75 21.83
N ILE A 25 -20.79 -0.36 21.20
CA ILE A 25 -21.59 -1.04 20.17
C ILE A 25 -21.86 -2.50 20.52
N SER A 26 -22.77 -3.14 19.79
CA SER A 26 -23.08 -4.54 20.02
C SER A 26 -21.97 -5.47 19.54
N LEU A 27 -21.75 -6.58 20.28
CA LEU A 27 -20.83 -7.65 19.89
C LEU A 27 -21.18 -8.23 18.52
N SER A 28 -22.47 -8.39 18.23
CA SER A 28 -22.95 -8.87 16.92
C SER A 28 -22.55 -7.94 15.78
N LEU A 29 -22.52 -6.63 15.99
CA LEU A 29 -22.06 -5.67 14.98
C LEU A 29 -20.55 -5.82 14.71
N VAL A 30 -19.75 -6.04 15.77
CA VAL A 30 -18.30 -6.28 15.64
C VAL A 30 -18.02 -7.53 14.81
N TYR A 31 -18.75 -8.63 15.04
CA TYR A 31 -18.62 -9.83 14.20
C TYR A 31 -19.05 -9.58 12.76
N LYS A 32 -20.18 -8.89 12.57
CA LYS A 32 -20.69 -8.54 11.23
C LYS A 32 -19.71 -7.71 10.41
N TRP A 33 -18.88 -6.87 11.05
CA TRP A 33 -17.83 -6.11 10.36
C TRP A 33 -16.73 -6.97 9.73
N ALA A 34 -16.50 -8.18 10.26
CA ALA A 34 -15.49 -9.12 9.77
C ALA A 34 -16.04 -10.14 8.76
N GLU A 35 -17.33 -10.06 8.45
CA GLU A 35 -17.99 -10.91 7.44
C GLU A 35 -17.92 -10.26 6.06
N LYS A 36 -17.93 -11.10 5.01
CA LYS A 36 -18.00 -10.61 3.63
C LYS A 36 -19.33 -9.85 3.45
N PRO A 37 -19.32 -8.63 2.88
CA PRO A 37 -20.55 -7.91 2.58
C PRO A 37 -21.46 -8.75 1.67
N SER A 38 -22.76 -8.81 2.00
CA SER A 38 -23.77 -9.43 1.14
C SER A 38 -24.12 -8.51 -0.02
N GLU A 39 -24.39 -9.08 -1.20
CA GLU A 39 -24.75 -8.36 -2.45
C GLU A 39 -25.92 -7.39 -2.25
N ASP A 40 -26.86 -7.70 -1.33
CA ASP A 40 -28.08 -6.91 -1.08
C ASP A 40 -27.89 -5.60 -0.29
N GLY A 41 -26.65 -5.12 -0.13
CA GLY A 41 -26.34 -3.72 0.18
C GLY A 41 -26.78 -3.14 1.54
N SER A 42 -27.53 -3.88 2.38
CA SER A 42 -28.05 -3.39 3.67
C SER A 42 -27.25 -3.87 4.90
N GLY A 43 -26.19 -4.66 4.67
CA GLY A 43 -25.21 -4.96 5.72
C GLY A 43 -24.60 -3.66 6.25
N SER A 44 -24.60 -3.49 7.58
CA SER A 44 -23.95 -2.36 8.23
C SER A 44 -22.49 -2.28 7.79
N ARG A 45 -22.18 -1.36 6.86
CA ARG A 45 -20.83 -1.15 6.32
C ARG A 45 -19.85 -1.05 7.47
N ASN A 46 -18.75 -1.78 7.36
CA ASN A 46 -17.73 -1.77 8.39
C ASN A 46 -17.02 -0.40 8.43
N PRO A 47 -16.28 -0.08 9.51
CA PRO A 47 -15.68 1.24 9.68
C PRO A 47 -14.70 1.61 8.55
N LEU A 48 -13.97 0.64 7.99
CA LEU A 48 -13.03 0.90 6.90
C LEU A 48 -13.78 1.28 5.62
N ASP A 49 -14.85 0.57 5.27
CA ASP A 49 -15.69 0.89 4.10
C ASP A 49 -16.33 2.27 4.22
N ARG A 50 -16.73 2.65 5.44
CA ARG A 50 -17.31 3.97 5.71
C ARG A 50 -16.28 5.07 5.49
N LEU A 51 -15.07 4.91 6.03
CA LEU A 51 -13.98 5.87 5.84
C LEU A 51 -13.56 5.96 4.37
N GLN A 52 -13.45 4.82 3.68
CA GLN A 52 -13.18 4.81 2.23
C GLN A 52 -14.23 5.62 1.47
N LYS A 53 -15.51 5.43 1.79
CA LYS A 53 -16.59 6.19 1.13
C LYS A 53 -16.49 7.70 1.40
N VAL A 54 -16.07 8.10 2.60
CA VAL A 54 -15.83 9.53 2.92
C VAL A 54 -14.65 10.06 2.12
N ILE A 55 -13.55 9.32 2.01
CA ILE A 55 -12.39 9.69 1.21
C ILE A 55 -12.78 9.84 -0.26
N ASP A 56 -13.52 8.88 -0.83
CA ASP A 56 -13.96 8.91 -2.23
C ASP A 56 -14.85 10.13 -2.52
N LEU A 57 -15.78 10.45 -1.62
CA LEU A 57 -16.72 11.56 -1.78
C LEU A 57 -16.07 12.93 -1.57
N SER A 58 -15.06 13.01 -0.69
CA SER A 58 -14.36 14.26 -0.40
C SER A 58 -13.17 14.53 -1.34
N GLY A 59 -12.60 13.47 -1.93
CA GLY A 59 -11.33 13.56 -2.66
C GLY A 59 -10.12 13.83 -1.76
N ASP A 60 -10.28 13.78 -0.43
CA ASP A 60 -9.25 14.15 0.54
C ASP A 60 -8.64 12.92 1.23
N PRO A 61 -7.35 12.60 0.98
CA PRO A 61 -6.67 11.46 1.61
C PRO A 61 -6.32 11.69 3.08
N SER A 62 -6.54 12.89 3.64
CA SER A 62 -6.04 13.28 4.97
C SER A 62 -6.48 12.34 6.08
N ILE A 63 -7.62 11.67 5.93
CA ILE A 63 -8.10 10.63 6.86
C ILE A 63 -7.09 9.48 6.96
N VAL A 64 -6.55 9.00 5.83
CA VAL A 64 -5.57 7.91 5.79
C VAL A 64 -4.25 8.38 6.40
N GLU A 65 -3.79 9.58 6.01
CA GLU A 65 -2.56 10.16 6.55
C GLU A 65 -2.61 10.31 8.07
N TRP A 66 -3.74 10.80 8.59
CA TRP A 66 -3.97 10.94 10.03
C TRP A 66 -3.91 9.57 10.74
N LEU A 67 -4.58 8.54 10.22
CA LEU A 67 -4.55 7.19 10.77
C LEU A 67 -3.14 6.58 10.78
N CYS A 68 -2.37 6.78 9.71
CA CYS A 68 -0.96 6.35 9.66
C CYS A 68 -0.13 7.02 10.76
N ARG A 69 -0.28 8.34 10.95
CA ARG A 69 0.43 9.09 11.99
C ARG A 69 0.09 8.62 13.41
N GLN A 70 -1.17 8.27 13.68
CA GLN A 70 -1.57 7.70 14.99
C GLN A 70 -0.85 6.38 15.32
N ASN A 71 -0.29 5.71 14.31
CA ASN A 71 0.42 4.44 14.45
C ASN A 71 1.93 4.60 14.17
N GLY A 72 2.47 5.82 14.25
CA GLY A 72 3.90 6.11 14.05
C GLY A 72 4.37 5.98 12.58
N GLY A 73 3.44 5.98 11.63
CA GLY A 73 3.72 5.84 10.21
C GLY A 73 3.38 7.09 9.38
N HIS A 74 3.59 6.98 8.08
CA HIS A 74 3.15 7.95 7.08
C HIS A 74 2.53 7.20 5.90
N PHE A 75 1.62 7.85 5.18
CA PHE A 75 1.04 7.29 3.97
C PHE A 75 1.93 7.65 2.78
N VAL A 76 2.37 6.63 2.03
CA VAL A 76 3.08 6.79 0.76
C VAL A 76 2.14 6.33 -0.34
N ARG A 77 1.84 7.22 -1.28
CA ARG A 77 1.08 6.85 -2.47
C ARG A 77 1.93 5.95 -3.34
N ASP A 78 1.31 4.91 -3.89
CA ASP A 78 1.95 4.13 -4.94
C ASP A 78 2.41 5.08 -6.06
N PRO A 79 3.62 4.90 -6.61
CA PRO A 79 4.09 5.72 -7.70
C PRO A 79 3.11 5.59 -8.86
N GLN A 80 2.81 6.71 -9.52
CA GLN A 80 2.18 6.65 -10.83
C GLN A 80 3.24 6.08 -11.77
N VAL A 81 3.15 4.77 -12.02
CA VAL A 81 3.92 4.13 -13.07
C VAL A 81 3.29 4.56 -14.37
N GLU A 82 3.66 5.75 -14.86
CA GLU A 82 3.76 5.92 -16.31
C GLU A 82 4.71 4.81 -16.77
N GLU A 83 4.32 4.03 -17.79
CA GLU A 83 5.15 2.94 -18.31
C GLU A 83 6.60 3.41 -18.36
N LEU A 84 7.42 2.88 -17.45
CA LEU A 84 8.84 3.19 -17.46
C LEU A 84 9.28 2.89 -18.89
N ASP A 85 9.86 3.87 -19.56
CA ASP A 85 10.40 3.65 -20.89
C ASP A 85 11.69 2.82 -20.75
N ILE A 86 11.50 1.53 -20.48
CA ILE A 86 12.55 0.52 -20.30
C ILE A 86 13.39 0.42 -21.58
N GLN A 87 12.91 0.95 -22.72
CA GLN A 87 13.64 0.94 -23.99
C GLN A 87 14.95 1.72 -23.91
N HIS A 88 15.07 2.72 -23.03
CA HIS A 88 16.30 3.51 -22.90
C HIS A 88 17.33 2.93 -21.93
N VAL A 89 16.94 1.99 -21.06
CA VAL A 89 17.84 1.45 -20.01
C VAL A 89 18.86 0.47 -20.61
N MET A 90 18.43 -0.40 -21.52
CA MET A 90 19.31 -1.41 -22.14
C MET A 90 20.40 -0.80 -23.03
N PRO A 91 20.10 0.15 -23.94
CA PRO A 91 21.12 0.83 -24.75
C PRO A 91 22.12 1.61 -23.89
N ALA A 92 21.66 2.37 -22.89
CA ALA A 92 22.54 3.12 -22.00
C ALA A 92 23.50 2.20 -21.21
N THR A 93 23.03 1.03 -20.80
CA THR A 93 23.87 0.03 -20.12
C THR A 93 24.94 -0.55 -21.06
N GLN A 94 24.57 -0.83 -22.32
CA GLN A 94 25.52 -1.31 -23.33
C GLN A 94 26.59 -0.26 -23.67
N GLU A 95 26.19 1.00 -23.77
CA GLU A 95 27.12 2.12 -24.00
C GLU A 95 28.13 2.27 -22.86
N LEU A 96 27.68 2.20 -21.61
CA LEU A 96 28.58 2.24 -20.45
C LEU A 96 29.59 1.08 -20.48
N ILE A 97 29.14 -0.15 -20.77
CA ILE A 97 30.04 -1.32 -20.87
C ILE A 97 31.07 -1.12 -21.99
N ALA A 98 30.67 -0.58 -23.13
CA ALA A 98 31.58 -0.30 -24.24
C ALA A 98 32.62 0.76 -23.86
N GLN A 99 32.21 1.84 -23.21
CA GLN A 99 33.11 2.90 -22.74
C GLN A 99 34.12 2.38 -21.72
N PHE A 100 33.68 1.59 -20.73
CA PHE A 100 34.57 0.96 -19.75
C PHE A 100 35.56 0.00 -20.40
N SER A 101 35.10 -0.81 -21.36
CA SER A 101 35.98 -1.75 -22.07
C SER A 101 37.04 -1.00 -22.89
N GLY A 102 36.66 0.10 -23.55
CA GLY A 102 37.58 0.97 -24.28
C GLY A 102 38.64 1.58 -23.37
N LEU A 103 38.26 2.10 -22.20
CA LEU A 103 39.19 2.63 -21.21
C LEU A 103 40.19 1.56 -20.72
N LEU A 104 39.70 0.36 -20.39
CA LEU A 104 40.56 -0.75 -19.97
C LEU A 104 41.54 -1.17 -21.08
N SER A 105 41.11 -1.16 -22.34
CA SER A 105 41.97 -1.45 -23.49
C SER A 105 43.07 -0.40 -23.65
N GLN A 106 42.76 0.89 -23.51
CA GLN A 106 43.75 1.97 -23.61
C GLN A 106 44.78 1.93 -22.48
N ILE A 107 44.34 1.65 -21.26
CA ILE A 107 45.25 1.48 -20.11
C ILE A 107 46.16 0.26 -20.33
N SER A 108 45.60 -0.86 -20.80
CA SER A 108 46.36 -2.06 -21.11
C SER A 108 47.41 -1.81 -22.20
N SER A 109 47.05 -1.14 -23.30
CA SER A 109 48.00 -0.83 -24.37
C SER A 109 49.12 0.11 -23.89
N ALA A 110 48.78 1.13 -23.09
CA ALA A 110 49.77 2.07 -22.56
C ALA A 110 50.71 1.46 -21.50
N ALA A 111 50.35 0.32 -20.92
CA ALA A 111 51.22 -0.40 -19.98
C ALA A 111 52.17 -1.39 -20.66
N VAL A 112 51.97 -1.67 -21.96
CA VAL A 112 52.77 -2.61 -22.76
C VAL A 112 53.82 -1.87 -23.62
N ASP A 113 53.60 -0.59 -23.93
CA ASP A 113 54.60 0.35 -24.48
C ASP A 113 55.56 0.89 -23.39
#